data_AF-A0A2V7IN04-F1
#
_entry.id   AF-A0A2V7IN04-F1
#
_cell.length_a   1.000
_cell.length_b   1.000
_cell.length_c   1.000
_cell.angle_alpha   90.00
_cell.angle_beta   90.00
_cell.angle_gamma   90.00
#
_symmetry.space_group_name_H-M   'P 1'
#
loop_
_entity.id
_entity.type
_entity.pdbx_description
1 polymer ?
#
loop_
_entity_poly.entity_id
_entity_poly.type
_entity_poly.pdbx_seq_one_letter_code
_entity_poly.pdbx_strand_id
1 'polypeptide(L)'
;SGAQAWFARGLRLAEASGERRFLGRLERQLGVLARRQGDLAAAGEHLRKAREWLEAAATPEEMARVLSAQGHLEAQLRRHAAASAAYREALAWVQREPRDPGLELSIRLSLAELQLETGRLLEAEEEMRRAEQLAIASNLTSHLVQVYTLMGKLRGRQQDETGFVFFEQAIDLCHMLERSPAAEGQVYLEYGLFQDRLHHREEARAYLERARELFGTVGEMVARERAEEALQKLSA
;
A
#
# COMPACT_ATOMS: atom_id res chain seq x y z
N SER A 1 -20.18 5.00 10.61
CA SER A 1 -20.73 4.08 9.57
C SER A 1 -21.15 2.75 10.20
N GLY A 2 -21.88 1.88 9.48
CA GLY A 2 -22.33 0.58 10.01
C GLY A 2 -21.19 -0.32 10.50
N ALA A 3 -20.04 -0.34 9.80
CA ALA A 3 -18.87 -1.14 10.19
C ALA A 3 -18.30 -0.77 11.58
N GLN A 4 -18.23 0.53 11.92
CA GLN A 4 -17.79 0.96 13.26
C GLN A 4 -18.72 0.46 14.35
N ALA A 5 -20.04 0.57 14.13
CA ALA A 5 -21.04 0.10 15.10
C ALA A 5 -20.97 -1.41 15.29
N TRP A 6 -20.72 -2.17 14.22
CA TRP A 6 -20.51 -3.63 14.27
C TRP A 6 -19.26 -4.01 15.05
N PHE A 7 -18.10 -3.40 14.76
CA PHE A 7 -16.86 -3.69 15.48
C PHE A 7 -16.92 -3.25 16.94
N ALA A 8 -17.51 -2.08 17.25
CA ALA A 8 -17.71 -1.61 18.62
C ALA A 8 -18.66 -2.51 19.41
N ARG A 9 -19.69 -3.08 18.76
CA ARG A 9 -20.55 -4.11 19.37
C ARG A 9 -19.77 -5.40 19.64
N GLY A 10 -18.95 -5.84 18.68
CA GLY A 10 -18.06 -6.99 18.88
C GLY A 10 -17.10 -6.79 20.05
N LEU A 11 -16.56 -5.58 20.23
CA LEU A 11 -15.64 -5.25 21.32
C LEU A 11 -16.33 -5.43 22.68
N ARG A 12 -17.54 -4.89 22.85
CA ARG A 12 -18.33 -5.05 24.09
C ARG A 12 -18.62 -6.52 24.43
N LEU A 13 -18.86 -7.36 23.42
CA LEU A 13 -19.09 -8.80 23.62
C LEU A 13 -17.80 -9.54 23.99
N ALA A 14 -16.68 -9.16 23.39
CA ALA A 14 -15.37 -9.73 23.63
C ALA A 14 -14.79 -9.33 25.01
N GLU A 15 -15.08 -8.12 25.46
CA GLU A 15 -14.73 -7.64 26.81
C GLU A 15 -15.44 -8.49 27.87
N ALA A 16 -16.67 -8.92 27.61
CA ALA A 16 -17.42 -9.81 28.49
C ALA A 16 -16.91 -11.26 28.51
N SER A 17 -16.25 -11.73 27.43
CA SER A 17 -15.70 -13.09 27.34
C SER A 17 -14.21 -13.20 27.71
N GLY A 18 -13.49 -12.07 27.80
CA GLY A 18 -12.06 -12.04 28.17
C GLY A 18 -11.10 -12.49 27.07
N GLU A 19 -11.55 -12.61 25.82
CA GLU A 19 -10.73 -13.08 24.69
C GLU A 19 -9.78 -12.00 24.16
N ARG A 20 -8.64 -11.81 24.84
CA ARG A 20 -7.64 -10.77 24.54
C ARG A 20 -7.20 -10.72 23.07
N ARG A 21 -7.01 -11.87 22.42
CA ARG A 21 -6.65 -11.92 20.98
C ARG A 21 -7.73 -11.31 20.09
N PHE A 22 -8.99 -11.63 20.37
CA PHE A 22 -10.11 -11.12 19.60
C PHE A 22 -10.29 -9.61 19.82
N LEU A 23 -10.12 -9.13 21.06
CA LEU A 23 -10.06 -7.70 21.38
C LEU A 23 -8.96 -6.97 20.57
N GLY A 24 -7.75 -7.52 20.56
CA GLY A 24 -6.64 -6.94 19.79
C GLY A 24 -6.93 -6.85 18.29
N ARG A 25 -7.54 -7.89 17.71
CA ARG A 25 -7.95 -7.87 16.29
C ARG A 25 -9.01 -6.81 16.02
N LEU A 26 -10.02 -6.69 16.87
CA LEU A 26 -11.10 -5.71 16.71
C LEU A 26 -10.57 -4.27 16.82
N GLU A 27 -9.75 -4.00 17.83
CA GLU A 27 -9.09 -2.71 18.00
C GLU A 27 -8.24 -2.36 16.78
N ARG A 28 -7.49 -3.31 16.21
CA ARG A 28 -6.75 -3.08 14.96
C ARG A 28 -7.67 -2.68 13.81
N GLN A 29 -8.81 -3.37 13.64
CA GLN A 29 -9.75 -3.07 12.55
C GLN A 29 -10.42 -1.70 12.73
N LEU A 30 -10.76 -1.33 13.97
CA LEU A 30 -11.25 0.02 14.30
C LEU A 30 -10.20 1.09 13.98
N GLY A 31 -8.93 0.84 14.32
CA GLY A 31 -7.82 1.74 14.01
C GLY A 31 -7.62 1.94 12.51
N VAL A 32 -7.66 0.86 11.73
CA VAL A 32 -7.58 0.92 10.25
C VAL A 32 -8.78 1.71 9.68
N LEU A 33 -9.97 1.51 10.21
CA LEU A 33 -11.18 2.19 9.75
C LEU A 33 -11.16 3.68 10.09
N ALA A 34 -10.75 4.04 11.31
CA ALA A 34 -10.58 5.44 11.72
C ALA A 34 -9.54 6.15 10.83
N ARG A 35 -8.40 5.49 10.55
CA ARG A 35 -7.37 6.02 9.65
C ARG A 35 -7.92 6.32 8.25
N ARG A 36 -8.70 5.38 7.68
CA ARG A 36 -9.33 5.55 6.36
C ARG A 36 -10.36 6.69 6.33
N GLN A 37 -10.98 7.01 7.46
CA GLN A 37 -11.91 8.13 7.60
C GLN A 37 -11.20 9.47 7.90
N GLY A 38 -9.88 9.47 8.08
CA GLY A 38 -9.11 10.65 8.40
C GLY A 38 -9.05 10.98 9.90
N ASP A 39 -9.69 10.20 10.77
CA ASP A 39 -9.57 10.34 12.22
C ASP A 39 -8.28 9.66 12.72
N LEU A 40 -7.15 10.36 12.52
CA LEU A 40 -5.82 9.84 12.83
C LEU A 40 -5.57 9.72 14.34
N ALA A 41 -6.26 10.54 15.15
CA ALA A 41 -6.18 10.48 16.60
C ALA A 41 -6.84 9.19 17.13
N ALA A 42 -8.09 8.92 16.71
CA ALA A 42 -8.77 7.69 17.09
C ALA A 42 -8.03 6.45 16.52
N ALA A 43 -7.46 6.56 15.32
CA ALA A 43 -6.64 5.48 14.75
C ALA A 43 -5.45 5.13 15.65
N GLY A 44 -4.74 6.13 16.18
CA GLY A 44 -3.62 5.94 17.09
C GLY A 44 -4.04 5.24 18.38
N GLU A 45 -5.14 5.68 19.00
CA GLU A 45 -5.66 5.07 20.23
C GLU A 45 -6.06 3.61 20.04
N HIS A 46 -6.81 3.31 18.98
CA HIS A 46 -7.21 1.94 18.65
C HIS A 46 -5.99 1.04 18.36
N LEU A 47 -4.99 1.51 17.62
CA LEU A 47 -3.79 0.73 17.35
C LEU A 47 -2.90 0.52 18.58
N ARG A 48 -2.84 1.51 19.50
CA ARG A 48 -2.17 1.36 20.80
C ARG A 48 -2.83 0.26 21.62
N LYS A 49 -4.17 0.31 21.78
CA LYS A 49 -4.92 -0.74 22.48
C LYS A 49 -4.75 -2.11 21.82
N ALA A 50 -4.77 -2.16 20.49
CA ALA A 50 -4.54 -3.41 19.76
C ALA A 50 -3.20 -4.06 20.13
N ARG A 51 -2.14 -3.26 20.20
CA ARG A 51 -0.80 -3.72 20.62
C ARG A 51 -0.83 -4.23 22.07
N GLU A 52 -1.39 -3.48 23.01
CA GLU A 52 -1.51 -3.86 24.44
C GLU A 52 -2.28 -5.17 24.65
N TRP A 53 -3.34 -5.41 23.87
CA TRP A 53 -4.08 -6.67 23.94
C TRP A 53 -3.28 -7.87 23.43
N LEU A 54 -2.32 -7.62 22.52
CA LEU A 54 -1.58 -8.63 21.78
C LEU A 54 -0.18 -8.92 22.36
N GLU A 55 0.40 -8.02 23.17
CA GLU A 55 1.78 -8.11 23.69
C GLU A 55 2.14 -9.42 24.41
N ALA A 56 1.19 -10.10 25.05
CA ALA A 56 1.46 -11.33 25.82
C ALA A 56 0.92 -12.62 25.17
N ALA A 57 0.16 -12.54 24.08
CA ALA A 57 -0.59 -13.69 23.57
C ALA A 57 -0.68 -13.79 22.04
N ALA A 58 -0.18 -12.82 21.28
CA ALA A 58 -0.37 -12.78 19.83
C ALA A 58 0.51 -13.79 19.08
N THR A 59 0.03 -14.23 17.92
CA THR A 59 0.92 -14.83 16.93
C THR A 59 1.84 -13.75 16.36
N PRO A 60 3.04 -14.11 15.86
CA PRO A 60 3.92 -13.13 15.21
C PRO A 60 3.24 -12.36 14.08
N GLU A 61 2.34 -13.02 13.33
CA GLU A 61 1.54 -12.43 12.27
C GLU A 61 0.56 -11.35 12.78
N GLU A 62 -0.13 -11.60 13.89
CA GLU A 62 -1.08 -10.63 14.46
C GLU A 62 -0.37 -9.33 14.88
N MET A 63 0.81 -9.47 15.50
CA MET A 63 1.64 -8.32 15.86
C MET A 63 2.14 -7.58 14.61
N ALA A 64 2.61 -8.30 13.60
CA ALA A 64 3.03 -7.71 12.33
C ALA A 64 1.90 -6.91 11.66
N ARG A 65 0.65 -7.39 11.71
CA ARG A 65 -0.52 -6.65 11.18
C ARG A 65 -0.79 -5.35 11.93
N VAL A 66 -0.63 -5.31 13.26
CA VAL A 66 -0.78 -4.08 14.05
C VAL A 66 0.33 -3.09 13.70
N LEU A 67 1.57 -3.54 13.70
CA LEU A 67 2.74 -2.72 13.39
C LEU A 67 2.69 -2.16 11.96
N SER A 68 2.25 -2.95 10.99
CA SER A 68 2.02 -2.49 9.63
C SER A 68 0.95 -1.39 9.57
N ALA A 69 -0.16 -1.56 10.28
CA ALA A 69 -1.20 -0.54 10.38
C ALA A 69 -0.69 0.75 11.07
N GLN A 70 0.17 0.62 12.07
CA GLN A 70 0.87 1.75 12.70
C GLN A 70 1.80 2.45 11.69
N GLY A 71 2.57 1.70 10.91
CA GLY A 71 3.40 2.24 9.83
C GLY A 71 2.59 3.09 8.85
N HIS A 72 1.41 2.61 8.42
CA HIS A 72 0.51 3.39 7.56
C HIS A 72 -0.04 4.66 8.24
N LEU A 73 -0.35 4.60 9.53
CA LEU A 73 -0.81 5.77 10.29
C LEU A 73 0.30 6.82 10.37
N GLU A 74 1.51 6.43 10.74
CA GLU A 74 2.65 7.34 10.86
C GLU A 74 3.06 7.93 9.49
N ALA A 75 2.95 7.15 8.41
CA ALA A 75 3.17 7.65 7.05
C ALA A 75 2.14 8.73 6.68
N GLN A 76 0.86 8.50 6.99
CA GLN A 76 -0.22 9.47 6.77
C GLN A 76 -0.06 10.74 7.62
N LEU A 77 0.51 10.61 8.82
CA LEU A 77 0.93 11.72 9.68
C LEU A 77 2.25 12.40 9.23
N ARG A 78 2.84 11.97 8.10
CA ARG A 78 4.13 12.46 7.57
C ARG A 78 5.32 12.26 8.51
N ARG A 79 5.20 11.33 9.46
CA ARG A 79 6.26 10.95 10.41
C ARG A 79 7.08 9.81 9.83
N HIS A 80 7.80 10.11 8.75
CA HIS A 80 8.48 9.11 7.92
C HIS A 80 9.42 8.19 8.70
N ALA A 81 10.18 8.71 9.67
CA ALA A 81 11.07 7.89 10.50
C ALA A 81 10.32 6.88 11.37
N ALA A 82 9.21 7.28 11.99
CA ALA A 82 8.36 6.41 12.80
C ALA A 82 7.67 5.36 11.92
N ALA A 83 7.20 5.74 10.73
CA ALA A 83 6.63 4.83 9.76
C ALA A 83 7.63 3.75 9.31
N SER A 84 8.86 4.13 8.94
CA SER A 84 9.91 3.18 8.58
C SER A 84 10.26 2.25 9.74
N ALA A 85 10.32 2.75 10.97
CA ALA A 85 10.59 1.93 12.15
C ALA A 85 9.48 0.89 12.36
N ALA A 86 8.21 1.31 12.29
CA ALA A 86 7.06 0.42 12.45
C ALA A 86 6.99 -0.67 11.36
N TYR A 87 7.26 -0.32 10.09
CA TYR A 87 7.32 -1.32 9.02
C TYR A 87 8.47 -2.32 9.18
N ARG A 88 9.67 -1.86 9.57
CA ARG A 88 10.79 -2.76 9.84
C ARG A 88 10.53 -3.67 11.03
N GLU A 89 9.89 -3.15 12.09
CA GLU A 89 9.44 -3.98 13.21
C GLU A 89 8.42 -5.03 12.73
N ALA A 90 7.44 -4.63 11.90
CA ALA A 90 6.47 -5.55 11.32
C ALA A 90 7.11 -6.66 10.48
N LEU A 91 8.12 -6.33 9.66
CA LEU A 91 8.92 -7.31 8.90
C LEU A 91 9.65 -8.29 9.82
N ALA A 92 10.29 -7.78 10.87
CA ALA A 92 10.98 -8.62 11.85
C ALA A 92 10.01 -9.59 12.54
N TRP A 93 8.76 -9.19 12.78
CA TRP A 93 7.74 -10.07 13.36
C TRP A 93 7.23 -11.13 12.39
N VAL A 94 6.85 -10.76 11.15
CA VAL A 94 6.31 -11.73 10.17
C VAL A 94 7.37 -12.77 9.78
N GLN A 95 8.66 -12.41 9.82
CA GLN A 95 9.77 -13.30 9.50
C GLN A 95 10.13 -14.29 10.61
N ARG A 96 9.63 -14.12 11.84
CA ARG A 96 9.85 -15.10 12.92
C ARG A 96 9.17 -16.43 12.62
N GLU A 97 7.96 -16.35 12.05
CA GLU A 97 7.19 -17.51 11.60
C GLU A 97 6.57 -17.19 10.24
N PRO A 98 7.32 -17.36 9.13
CA PRO A 98 6.86 -17.01 7.79
C PRO A 98 5.73 -17.94 7.34
N ARG A 99 4.48 -17.53 7.61
CA ARG A 99 3.26 -18.27 7.23
C ARG A 99 2.35 -17.51 6.29
N ASP A 100 2.50 -16.19 6.22
CA ASP A 100 1.72 -15.33 5.34
C ASP A 100 2.66 -14.50 4.45
N PRO A 101 3.09 -15.05 3.30
CA PRO A 101 3.93 -14.32 2.35
C PRO A 101 3.23 -13.09 1.78
N GLY A 102 1.90 -13.06 1.73
CA GLY A 102 1.14 -11.90 1.28
C GLY A 102 1.24 -10.72 2.25
N LEU A 103 1.17 -10.99 3.55
CA LEU A 103 1.40 -9.97 4.58
C LEU A 103 2.82 -9.41 4.49
N GLU A 104 3.85 -10.27 4.45
CA GLU A 104 5.24 -9.81 4.33
C GLU A 104 5.42 -8.95 3.08
N LEU A 105 4.90 -9.40 1.94
CA LEU A 105 4.96 -8.68 0.68
C LEU A 105 4.32 -7.29 0.79
N SER A 106 3.12 -7.19 1.37
CA SER A 106 2.43 -5.90 1.55
C SER A 106 3.22 -4.92 2.43
N ILE A 107 3.91 -5.41 3.45
CA ILE A 107 4.74 -4.58 4.34
C ILE A 107 5.98 -4.09 3.58
N ARG A 108 6.64 -4.96 2.81
CA ARG A 108 7.80 -4.58 1.99
C ARG A 108 7.45 -3.50 0.97
N LEU A 109 6.35 -3.65 0.26
CA LEU A 109 5.90 -2.66 -0.73
C LEU A 109 5.55 -1.32 -0.08
N SER A 110 4.93 -1.34 1.10
CA SER A 110 4.63 -0.12 1.86
C SER A 110 5.90 0.60 2.32
N LEU A 111 6.91 -0.16 2.78
CA LEU A 111 8.21 0.39 3.16
C LEU A 111 8.96 0.94 1.95
N ALA A 112 8.95 0.23 0.83
CA ALA A 112 9.59 0.65 -0.42
C ALA A 112 8.98 1.94 -0.97
N GLU A 113 7.65 2.07 -0.94
CA GLU A 113 6.96 3.30 -1.35
C GLU A 113 7.33 4.49 -0.46
N LEU A 114 7.36 4.30 0.87
CA LEU A 114 7.82 5.32 1.81
C LEU A 114 9.29 5.72 1.57
N GLN A 115 10.15 4.76 1.24
CA GLN A 115 11.56 5.01 0.91
C GLN A 115 11.70 5.78 -0.41
N LEU A 116 10.90 5.47 -1.44
CA LEU A 116 10.83 6.27 -2.67
C LEU A 116 10.41 7.72 -2.41
N GLU A 117 9.38 7.92 -1.58
CA GLU A 117 8.89 9.25 -1.22
C GLU A 117 9.96 10.07 -0.50
N THR A 118 10.78 9.42 0.33
CA THR A 118 11.84 10.05 1.11
C THR A 118 13.20 10.09 0.39
N GLY A 119 13.26 9.66 -0.87
CA GLY A 119 14.48 9.71 -1.69
C GLY A 119 15.52 8.62 -1.38
N ARG A 120 15.18 7.62 -0.57
CA ARG A 120 16.03 6.46 -0.24
C ARG A 120 15.96 5.40 -1.35
N LEU A 121 16.41 5.77 -2.54
CA LEU A 121 16.20 4.98 -3.77
C LEU A 121 16.81 3.58 -3.70
N LEU A 122 18.02 3.44 -3.16
CA LEU A 122 18.69 2.15 -3.03
C LEU A 122 17.94 1.21 -2.07
N GLU A 123 17.55 1.70 -0.89
CA GLU A 123 16.80 0.90 0.08
C GLU A 123 15.43 0.48 -0.51
N ALA A 124 14.77 1.37 -1.25
CA ALA A 124 13.50 1.07 -1.91
C ALA A 124 13.66 -0.04 -2.97
N GLU A 125 14.72 0.03 -3.78
CA GLU A 125 15.02 -1.00 -4.78
C GLU A 125 15.28 -2.37 -4.13
N GLU A 126 16.02 -2.41 -3.02
CA GLU A 126 16.25 -3.66 -2.27
C GLU A 126 14.95 -4.27 -1.76
N GLU A 127 14.05 -3.47 -1.20
CA GLU A 127 12.75 -3.96 -0.71
C GLU A 127 11.84 -4.43 -1.85
N MET A 128 11.85 -3.76 -3.01
CA MET A 128 11.12 -4.21 -4.21
C MET A 128 11.67 -5.52 -4.76
N ARG A 129 13.00 -5.70 -4.82
CA ARG A 129 13.61 -6.96 -5.27
C ARG A 129 13.26 -8.13 -4.35
N ARG A 130 13.28 -7.91 -3.03
CA ARG A 130 12.85 -8.93 -2.05
C ARG A 130 11.37 -9.24 -2.19
N ALA A 131 10.54 -8.22 -2.42
CA ALA A 131 9.12 -8.37 -2.68
C ALA A 131 8.85 -9.20 -3.95
N GLU A 132 9.55 -8.88 -5.04
CA GLU A 132 9.47 -9.63 -6.31
C GLU A 132 9.80 -11.11 -6.12
N GLN A 133 10.95 -11.40 -5.49
CA GLN A 133 11.40 -12.78 -5.23
C GLN A 133 10.38 -13.55 -4.39
N LEU A 134 9.85 -12.93 -3.34
CA LEU A 134 8.83 -13.53 -2.49
C LEU A 134 7.53 -13.79 -3.25
N ALA A 135 7.10 -12.85 -4.09
CA ALA A 135 5.90 -12.99 -4.90
C ALA A 135 6.03 -14.13 -5.91
N ILE A 136 7.17 -14.27 -6.58
CA ILE A 136 7.45 -15.37 -7.51
C ILE A 136 7.49 -16.70 -6.76
N ALA A 137 8.25 -16.78 -5.67
CA ALA A 137 8.41 -18.01 -4.90
C ALA A 137 7.10 -18.51 -4.28
N SER A 138 6.19 -17.58 -3.95
CA SER A 138 4.90 -17.87 -3.32
C SER A 138 3.72 -17.88 -4.30
N ASN A 139 3.98 -17.78 -5.62
CA ASN A 139 2.97 -17.69 -6.68
C ASN A 139 1.91 -16.59 -6.44
N LEU A 140 2.35 -15.43 -5.93
CA LEU A 140 1.52 -14.24 -5.68
C LEU A 140 1.60 -13.27 -6.86
N THR A 141 1.40 -13.79 -8.08
CA THR A 141 1.49 -13.06 -9.36
C THR A 141 0.68 -11.75 -9.37
N SER A 142 -0.43 -11.74 -8.64
CA SER A 142 -1.27 -10.59 -8.40
C SER A 142 -0.56 -9.35 -7.85
N HIS A 143 0.46 -9.54 -7.03
CA HIS A 143 1.19 -8.46 -6.37
C HIS A 143 2.36 -7.96 -7.23
N LEU A 144 2.78 -8.73 -8.25
CA LEU A 144 3.83 -8.30 -9.18
C LEU A 144 3.44 -7.04 -9.95
N VAL A 145 2.15 -6.80 -10.18
CA VAL A 145 1.65 -5.54 -10.75
C VAL A 145 2.13 -4.34 -9.93
N GLN A 146 1.97 -4.39 -8.60
CA GLN A 146 2.38 -3.30 -7.72
C GLN A 146 3.90 -3.21 -7.60
N VAL A 147 4.60 -4.35 -7.54
CA VAL A 147 6.07 -4.42 -7.55
C VAL A 147 6.62 -3.67 -8.77
N TYR A 148 6.19 -4.04 -9.97
CA TYR A 148 6.70 -3.45 -11.20
C TYR A 148 6.27 -1.99 -11.37
N THR A 149 5.05 -1.62 -10.95
CA THR A 149 4.64 -0.21 -10.92
C THR A 149 5.59 0.64 -10.06
N LEU A 150 5.99 0.14 -8.88
CA LEU A 150 6.95 0.84 -8.02
C LEU A 150 8.37 0.87 -8.60
N MET A 151 8.81 -0.19 -9.28
CA MET A 151 10.10 -0.21 -9.98
C MET A 151 10.13 0.78 -11.15
N GLY A 152 9.04 0.92 -11.91
CA GLY A 152 8.90 1.97 -12.93
C GLY A 152 8.97 3.37 -12.32
N LYS A 153 8.26 3.61 -11.20
CA LYS A 153 8.34 4.87 -10.44
C LYS A 153 9.77 5.17 -9.98
N LEU A 154 10.48 4.17 -9.46
CA LEU A 154 11.89 4.27 -9.05
C LEU A 154 12.78 4.74 -10.20
N ARG A 155 12.68 4.11 -11.37
CA ARG A 155 13.48 4.46 -12.56
C ARG A 155 13.20 5.88 -13.05
N GLY A 156 11.93 6.29 -13.02
CA GLY A 156 11.57 7.69 -13.26
C GLY A 156 12.28 8.64 -12.30
N ARG A 157 12.34 8.34 -10.99
CA ARG A 157 13.09 9.16 -10.02
C ARG A 157 14.60 9.23 -10.31
N GLN A 158 15.13 8.24 -11.01
CA GLN A 158 16.52 8.17 -11.45
C GLN A 158 16.76 8.83 -12.82
N GLN A 159 15.71 9.34 -13.49
CA GLN A 159 15.76 9.82 -14.88
C GLN A 159 16.24 8.71 -15.83
N ASP A 160 15.84 7.46 -15.55
CA ASP A 160 16.17 6.28 -16.34
C ASP A 160 14.98 5.88 -17.20
N GLU A 161 15.12 6.06 -18.51
CA GLU A 161 14.10 5.75 -19.50
C GLU A 161 13.72 4.27 -19.52
N THR A 162 14.61 3.37 -19.11
CA THR A 162 14.33 1.91 -19.10
C THR A 162 13.23 1.51 -18.12
N GLY A 163 12.76 2.45 -17.28
CA GLY A 163 11.61 2.28 -16.41
C GLY A 163 10.32 1.86 -17.12
N PHE A 164 10.17 2.18 -18.41
CA PHE A 164 9.00 1.80 -19.21
C PHE A 164 8.76 0.28 -19.19
N VAL A 165 9.82 -0.53 -19.18
CA VAL A 165 9.73 -2.00 -19.19
C VAL A 165 8.91 -2.52 -18.02
N PHE A 166 9.06 -1.94 -16.84
CA PHE A 166 8.31 -2.36 -15.66
C PHE A 166 6.83 -2.01 -15.77
N PHE A 167 6.49 -0.88 -16.39
CA PHE A 167 5.08 -0.54 -16.63
C PHE A 167 4.43 -1.47 -17.64
N GLU A 168 5.12 -1.80 -18.73
CA GLU A 168 4.63 -2.79 -19.71
C GLU A 168 4.40 -4.16 -19.04
N GLN A 169 5.35 -4.64 -18.23
CA GLN A 169 5.18 -5.87 -17.46
C GLN A 169 3.98 -5.82 -16.51
N ALA A 170 3.72 -4.68 -15.86
CA ALA A 170 2.57 -4.50 -14.99
C ALA A 170 1.24 -4.53 -15.77
N ILE A 171 1.20 -3.95 -16.98
CA ILE A 171 0.03 -3.96 -17.87
C ILE A 171 -0.25 -5.37 -18.39
N ASP A 172 0.78 -6.07 -18.87
CA ASP A 172 0.66 -7.46 -19.33
C ASP A 172 0.10 -8.37 -18.22
N LEU A 173 0.57 -8.19 -16.99
CA LEU A 173 0.04 -8.89 -15.82
C LEU A 173 -1.42 -8.52 -15.51
N CYS A 174 -1.81 -7.25 -15.66
CA CYS A 174 -3.20 -6.85 -15.50
C CYS A 174 -4.12 -7.56 -16.50
N HIS A 175 -3.70 -7.66 -17.77
CA HIS A 175 -4.46 -8.33 -18.81
C HIS A 175 -4.51 -9.85 -18.59
N MET A 176 -3.38 -10.49 -18.27
CA MET A 176 -3.32 -11.92 -18.01
C MET A 176 -4.16 -12.36 -16.82
N LEU A 177 -4.25 -11.53 -15.78
CA LEU A 177 -4.96 -11.84 -14.54
C LEU A 177 -6.42 -11.38 -14.54
N GLU A 178 -6.94 -10.86 -15.66
CA GLU A 178 -8.28 -10.26 -15.78
C GLU A 178 -8.58 -9.30 -14.62
N ARG A 179 -7.61 -8.42 -14.33
CA ARG A 179 -7.67 -7.53 -13.15
C ARG A 179 -8.76 -6.47 -13.29
N SER A 180 -9.19 -5.94 -12.15
CA SER A 180 -10.09 -4.80 -12.11
C SER A 180 -9.51 -3.65 -12.97
N PRO A 181 -10.33 -2.98 -13.79
CA PRO A 181 -9.90 -1.79 -14.54
C PRO A 181 -9.30 -0.69 -13.63
N ALA A 182 -9.63 -0.70 -12.33
CA ALA A 182 -9.01 0.20 -11.35
C ALA A 182 -7.50 -0.04 -11.18
N ALA A 183 -7.06 -1.31 -11.14
CA ALA A 183 -5.65 -1.64 -10.98
C ALA A 183 -4.86 -1.25 -12.23
N GLU A 184 -5.40 -1.57 -13.42
CA GLU A 184 -4.82 -1.17 -14.70
C GLU A 184 -4.76 0.38 -14.83
N GLY A 185 -5.83 1.08 -14.46
CA GLY A 185 -5.86 2.54 -14.43
C GLY A 185 -4.78 3.14 -13.53
N GLN A 186 -4.49 2.51 -12.38
CA GLN A 186 -3.41 2.93 -11.50
C GLN A 186 -2.02 2.73 -12.13
N VAL A 187 -1.81 1.67 -12.91
CA VAL A 187 -0.55 1.48 -13.67
C VAL A 187 -0.39 2.59 -14.70
N TYR A 188 -1.43 2.87 -15.49
CA TYR A 188 -1.41 3.94 -16.50
C TYR A 188 -1.20 5.33 -15.89
N LEU A 189 -1.79 5.61 -14.73
CA LEU A 189 -1.59 6.87 -14.02
C LEU A 189 -0.11 7.07 -13.69
N GLU A 190 0.53 6.07 -13.08
CA GLU A 190 1.94 6.15 -12.69
C GLU A 190 2.87 6.14 -13.91
N TYR A 191 2.49 5.46 -15.00
CA TYR A 191 3.24 5.45 -16.24
C TYR A 191 3.21 6.84 -16.93
N GLY A 192 2.04 7.48 -16.96
CA GLY A 192 1.93 8.86 -17.46
C GLY A 192 2.76 9.85 -16.64
N LEU A 193 2.76 9.73 -15.30
CA LEU A 193 3.61 10.53 -14.42
C LEU A 193 5.12 10.22 -14.59
N PHE A 194 5.46 9.00 -14.98
CA PHE A 194 6.83 8.63 -15.34
C PHE A 194 7.26 9.32 -16.63
N GLN A 195 6.43 9.29 -17.68
CA GLN A 195 6.74 9.95 -18.96
C GLN A 195 6.85 11.47 -18.82
N ASP A 196 5.96 12.10 -18.03
CA ASP A 196 6.04 13.54 -17.74
C ASP A 196 7.38 13.92 -17.09
N ARG A 197 7.86 13.09 -16.16
CA ARG A 197 9.15 13.29 -15.49
C ARG A 197 10.35 13.20 -16.43
N LEU A 198 10.24 12.43 -17.51
CA LEU A 198 11.23 12.33 -18.59
C LEU A 198 11.01 13.38 -19.70
N HIS A 199 10.04 14.28 -19.52
CA HIS A 199 9.67 15.32 -20.48
C HIS A 199 9.02 14.80 -21.78
N HIS A 200 8.53 13.57 -21.79
CA HIS A 200 7.78 12.95 -22.89
C HIS A 200 6.28 13.31 -22.79
N ARG A 201 5.95 14.57 -23.12
CA ARG A 201 4.62 15.15 -22.85
C ARG A 201 3.47 14.46 -23.61
N GLU A 202 3.70 14.01 -24.84
CA GLU A 202 2.66 13.40 -25.66
C GLU A 202 2.28 12.02 -25.12
N GLU A 203 3.28 11.20 -24.81
CA GLU A 203 3.14 9.89 -24.18
C GLU A 203 2.51 10.02 -22.79
N ALA A 204 2.98 10.99 -21.99
CA ALA A 204 2.40 11.28 -20.68
C ALA A 204 0.90 11.57 -20.77
N ARG A 205 0.49 12.43 -21.71
CA ARG A 205 -0.93 12.73 -21.93
C ARG A 205 -1.71 11.48 -22.32
N ALA A 206 -1.22 10.68 -23.25
CA ALA A 206 -1.90 9.48 -23.72
C ALA A 206 -2.17 8.48 -22.56
N TYR A 207 -1.16 8.20 -21.74
CA TYR A 207 -1.32 7.29 -20.60
C TYR A 207 -2.24 7.85 -19.50
N LEU A 208 -2.17 9.15 -19.22
CA LEU A 208 -3.07 9.78 -18.24
C LEU A 208 -4.53 9.83 -18.70
N GLU A 209 -4.77 10.04 -20.00
CA GLU A 209 -6.12 9.95 -20.58
C GLU A 209 -6.68 8.53 -20.43
N ARG A 210 -5.85 7.52 -20.69
CA ARG A 210 -6.24 6.12 -20.50
C ARG A 210 -6.56 5.80 -19.04
N ALA A 211 -5.74 6.28 -18.10
CA ALA A 211 -6.01 6.13 -16.68
C ALA A 211 -7.36 6.76 -16.28
N ARG A 212 -7.63 7.99 -16.72
CA ARG A 212 -8.89 8.70 -16.46
C ARG A 212 -10.10 7.93 -16.99
N GLU A 213 -10.02 7.39 -18.20
CA GLU A 213 -11.08 6.56 -18.79
C GLU A 213 -11.38 5.34 -17.93
N LEU A 214 -10.34 4.57 -17.58
CA LEU A 214 -10.48 3.36 -16.77
C LEU A 214 -11.10 3.67 -15.41
N PHE A 215 -10.62 4.70 -14.70
CA PHE A 215 -11.24 5.12 -13.43
C PHE A 215 -12.69 5.55 -13.60
N GLY A 216 -13.04 6.19 -14.72
CA GLY A 216 -14.42 6.54 -15.06
C GLY A 216 -15.34 5.34 -15.20
N THR A 217 -14.84 4.21 -15.76
CA THR A 217 -15.64 2.99 -15.90
C THR A 217 -15.98 2.30 -14.58
N VAL A 218 -15.09 2.42 -13.58
CA VAL A 218 -15.24 1.76 -12.26
C VAL A 218 -15.76 2.70 -11.17
N GLY A 219 -15.96 3.98 -11.47
CA GLY A 219 -16.46 4.97 -10.52
C GLY A 219 -15.43 5.42 -9.47
N GLU A 220 -14.14 5.25 -9.73
CA GLU A 220 -13.04 5.65 -8.83
C GLU A 220 -12.79 7.17 -8.95
N MET A 221 -13.69 7.97 -8.39
CA MET A 221 -13.70 9.43 -8.57
C MET A 221 -12.41 10.12 -8.12
N VAL A 222 -11.85 9.73 -6.97
CA VAL A 222 -10.61 10.33 -6.45
C VAL A 222 -9.41 10.02 -7.36
N ALA A 223 -9.32 8.80 -7.86
CA ALA A 223 -8.24 8.41 -8.77
C ALA A 223 -8.38 9.10 -10.13
N ARG A 224 -9.62 9.25 -10.60
CA ARG A 224 -9.96 10.01 -11.80
C ARG A 224 -9.57 11.48 -11.69
N GLU A 225 -9.93 12.13 -10.58
CA GLU A 225 -9.55 13.53 -10.30
C GLU A 225 -8.04 13.71 -10.31
N ARG A 226 -7.28 12.78 -9.71
CA ARG A 226 -5.81 12.79 -9.76
C ARG A 226 -5.26 12.73 -11.19
N ALA A 227 -5.84 11.90 -12.06
CA ALA A 227 -5.45 11.83 -13.46
C ALA A 227 -5.78 13.13 -14.21
N GLU A 228 -6.94 13.74 -13.92
CA GLU A 228 -7.36 15.01 -14.50
C GLU A 228 -6.45 16.18 -14.07
N GLU A 229 -6.06 16.25 -12.79
CA GLU A 229 -5.10 17.22 -12.29
C GLU A 229 -3.73 17.10 -12.98
N ALA A 230 -3.26 15.88 -13.23
CA ALA A 230 -2.01 15.64 -13.95
C ALA A 230 -2.10 16.11 -15.41
N LEU A 231 -3.21 15.83 -16.09
CA LEU A 231 -3.46 16.31 -17.47
C LEU A 231 -3.52 17.83 -17.57
N GLN A 232 -4.11 18.49 -16.57
CA GLN A 232 -4.15 19.95 -16.52
C GLN A 232 -2.74 20.54 -16.39
N LYS A 233 -1.88 19.96 -15.55
CA LYS A 233 -0.49 20.40 -15.38
C LYS A 233 0.34 20.26 -16.66
N LEU A 234 0.11 19.23 -17.46
CA LEU A 234 0.79 19.04 -18.76
C LEU A 234 0.41 20.09 -19.81
N SER A 235 -0.77 20.71 -19.64
CA SER A 235 -1.35 21.66 -20.58
C SER A 235 -1.04 23.12 -20.21
N ALA A 236 -0.45 23.36 -19.03
CA ALA A 236 0.02 24.64 -18.53
C ALA A 236 1.47 24.90 -18.95
#